data_AF-X1I3W3-F1
#
_entry.id   AF-X1I3W3-F1
#
_cell.length_a   1.000
_cell.length_b   1.000
_cell.length_c   1.000
_cell.angle_alpha   90.00
_cell.angle_beta   90.00
_cell.angle_gamma   90.00
#
_symmetry.space_group_name_H-M   'P 1'
#
loop_
_entity.id
_entity.type
_entity.pdbx_description
1 polymer ?
#
loop_
_entity_poly.entity_id
_entity_poly.type
_entity_poly.pdbx_seq_one_letter_code
_entity_poly.pdbx_strand_id
1 'polypeptide(L)'
;ELGITVSIIEGEIDVGATSGSIRTENSKGDITARSSSGSIRILGVEAAEQPNDIRVHASSGDIVLKNIGGDIEVETSSGDIDTENSKGTITARASSGDIKILELRGGVRTIRTSSGDIWVELEEIDKAISEMSFQSTSGDISLFVPSDIGADVDIRTTSGRISTDLAITVEGTMGRNELQGTIGGSGIFIKLKATSGDVSLR
;
A
#
# COMPACT_ATOMS: atom_id res chain seq x y z
N GLU A 1 12.32 -10.88 25.80
CA GLU A 1 12.59 -9.68 24.99
C GLU A 1 11.75 -8.54 25.51
N LEU A 2 12.30 -7.32 25.56
CA LEU A 2 11.54 -6.12 25.87
C LEU A 2 10.75 -5.76 24.62
N GLY A 3 9.42 -5.84 24.68
CA GLY A 3 8.52 -5.35 23.63
C GLY A 3 7.55 -4.35 24.24
N ILE A 4 7.14 -3.35 23.47
CA ILE A 4 6.10 -2.41 23.88
C ILE A 4 4.77 -2.98 23.41
N THR A 5 3.89 -3.33 24.35
CA THR A 5 2.51 -3.69 24.04
C THR A 5 1.59 -2.63 24.58
N VAL A 6 0.76 -2.07 23.71
CA VAL A 6 -0.29 -1.11 24.03
C VAL A 6 -1.62 -1.76 23.68
N SER A 7 -2.51 -1.88 24.66
CA SER A 7 -3.82 -2.50 24.47
C SER A 7 -4.90 -1.55 24.96
N ILE A 8 -5.91 -1.30 24.13
CA ILE A 8 -7.12 -0.51 24.44
C ILE A 8 -6.81 0.93 24.86
N ILE A 9 -6.70 1.82 23.87
CA ILE A 9 -6.62 3.26 24.10
C ILE A 9 -7.68 3.95 23.24
N GLU A 10 -8.44 4.83 23.87
CA GLU A 10 -9.21 5.87 23.19
C GLU A 10 -8.36 7.14 23.20
N GLY A 11 -8.01 7.64 22.01
CA GLY A 11 -7.15 8.81 21.81
C GLY A 11 -5.85 8.49 21.06
N GLU A 12 -4.96 9.48 21.03
CA GLU A 12 -3.68 9.42 20.31
C GLU A 12 -2.68 8.47 20.99
N ILE A 13 -2.04 7.61 20.21
CA ILE A 13 -0.95 6.73 20.64
C ILE A 13 0.35 7.18 19.97
N ASP A 14 1.34 7.65 20.73
CA ASP A 14 2.72 7.84 20.23
C ASP A 14 3.67 6.88 20.97
N VAL A 15 4.26 5.94 20.22
CA VAL A 15 5.18 4.93 20.75
C VAL A 15 6.46 4.84 19.94
N GLY A 16 7.58 4.77 20.65
CA GLY A 16 8.92 4.62 20.08
C GLY A 16 9.70 3.49 20.73
N ALA A 17 10.38 2.67 19.92
CA ALA A 17 11.31 1.66 20.38
C ALA A 17 12.64 1.76 19.64
N THR A 18 13.76 1.69 20.35
CA THR A 18 15.08 1.53 19.72
C THR A 18 15.34 0.07 19.36
N SER A 19 14.91 -0.83 20.25
CA SER A 19 15.02 -2.28 20.08
C SER A 19 13.80 -2.94 20.70
N GLY A 20 13.29 -3.99 20.05
CA GLY A 20 12.11 -4.73 20.50
C GLY A 20 10.88 -4.44 19.64
N SER A 21 9.89 -5.33 19.72
CA SER A 21 8.68 -5.20 18.90
C SER A 21 7.69 -4.21 19.51
N ILE A 22 7.03 -3.42 18.67
CA ILE A 22 5.87 -2.61 19.05
C ILE A 22 4.63 -3.38 18.64
N ARG A 23 3.67 -3.50 19.56
CA ARG A 23 2.36 -4.08 19.31
C ARG A 23 1.29 -3.14 19.84
N THR A 24 0.35 -2.74 18.99
CA THR A 24 -0.88 -2.06 19.40
C THR A 24 -2.08 -2.93 19.07
N GLU A 25 -3.08 -2.95 19.96
CA GLU A 25 -4.31 -3.71 19.79
C GLU A 25 -5.55 -2.92 20.20
N ASN A 26 -6.60 -3.01 19.38
CA ASN A 26 -7.94 -2.50 19.68
C ASN A 26 -7.93 -1.01 20.08
N SER A 27 -7.39 -0.18 19.20
CA SER A 27 -7.26 1.26 19.41
C SER A 27 -8.43 2.03 18.77
N LYS A 28 -8.76 3.19 19.33
CA LYS A 28 -9.65 4.19 18.71
C LYS A 28 -8.94 5.53 18.67
N GLY A 29 -8.53 5.97 17.49
CA GLY A 29 -7.79 7.21 17.31
C GLY A 29 -6.49 7.03 16.53
N ASP A 30 -5.75 8.13 16.46
CA ASP A 30 -4.49 8.23 15.71
C ASP A 30 -3.39 7.40 16.37
N ILE A 31 -2.51 6.85 15.54
CA ILE A 31 -1.35 6.09 16.01
C ILE A 31 -0.12 6.55 15.28
N THR A 32 0.91 6.91 16.04
CA THR A 32 2.27 7.06 15.56
C THR A 32 3.18 6.03 16.21
N ALA A 33 3.78 5.15 15.40
CA ALA A 33 4.71 4.12 15.87
C ALA A 33 6.06 4.24 15.18
N ARG A 34 7.15 4.24 15.95
CA ARG A 34 8.52 4.40 15.45
C ARG A 34 9.45 3.31 16.01
N SER A 35 10.14 2.58 15.15
CA SER A 35 11.11 1.57 15.56
C SER A 35 12.45 1.71 14.85
N SER A 36 13.57 1.63 15.57
CA SER A 36 14.88 1.48 14.91
C SER A 36 15.15 0.02 14.54
N SER A 37 14.77 -0.92 15.41
CA SER A 37 14.93 -2.35 15.17
C SER A 37 13.84 -3.16 15.89
N GLY A 38 13.22 -4.08 15.16
CA GLY A 38 12.13 -4.93 15.64
C GLY A 38 10.80 -4.58 14.96
N SER A 39 9.94 -5.58 14.83
CA SER A 39 8.69 -5.48 14.07
C SER A 39 7.67 -4.55 14.73
N ILE A 40 6.87 -3.88 13.92
CA ILE A 40 5.72 -3.09 14.37
C ILE A 40 4.45 -3.84 13.95
N ARG A 41 3.53 -4.07 14.89
CA ARG A 41 2.24 -4.71 14.63
C ARG A 41 1.11 -3.82 15.16
N ILE A 42 0.25 -3.32 14.29
CA ILE A 42 -0.95 -2.58 14.65
C ILE A 42 -2.16 -3.41 14.28
N LEU A 43 -2.96 -3.81 15.26
CA LEU A 43 -4.06 -4.75 15.07
C LEU A 43 -5.36 -4.15 15.60
N GLY A 44 -6.28 -3.82 14.70
CA GLY A 44 -7.57 -3.27 15.07
C GLY A 44 -7.46 -1.79 15.42
N VAL A 45 -7.77 -0.94 14.46
CA VAL A 45 -8.06 0.47 14.66
C VAL A 45 -9.50 0.69 14.23
N GLU A 46 -10.37 1.06 15.18
CA GLU A 46 -11.80 1.26 14.89
C GLU A 46 -11.97 2.50 14.01
N ALA A 47 -12.71 2.36 12.90
CA ALA A 47 -13.07 3.49 12.05
C ALA A 47 -13.88 4.51 12.85
N ALA A 48 -13.52 5.79 12.74
CA ALA A 48 -14.22 6.90 13.37
C ALA A 48 -14.96 7.76 12.33
N GLU A 49 -15.83 8.66 12.80
CA GLU A 49 -16.53 9.64 11.96
C GLU A 49 -15.56 10.53 11.16
N GLN A 50 -14.41 10.86 11.78
CA GLN A 50 -13.26 11.43 11.09
C GLN A 50 -12.22 10.31 10.88
N PRO A 51 -11.56 10.23 9.71
CA PRO A 51 -10.55 9.20 9.49
C PRO A 51 -9.43 9.33 10.52
N ASN A 52 -9.10 8.23 11.20
CA ASN A 52 -7.89 8.17 12.03
C ASN A 52 -6.65 8.26 11.14
N ASP A 53 -5.56 8.76 11.70
CA ASP A 53 -4.28 8.93 11.03
C ASP A 53 -3.23 7.99 11.62
N ILE A 54 -2.78 7.02 10.83
CA ILE A 54 -1.89 5.93 11.26
C ILE A 54 -0.54 6.09 10.57
N ARG A 55 0.46 6.54 11.33
CA ARG A 55 1.83 6.75 10.87
C ARG A 55 2.78 5.72 11.47
N VAL A 56 3.48 4.98 10.61
CA VAL A 56 4.42 3.95 11.04
C VAL A 56 5.75 4.11 10.33
N HIS A 57 6.83 4.24 11.11
CA HIS A 57 8.18 4.34 10.58
C HIS A 57 9.09 3.30 11.22
N ALA A 58 9.77 2.50 10.41
CA ALA A 58 10.80 1.57 10.86
C ALA A 58 12.12 1.77 10.12
N SER A 59 13.25 1.65 10.80
CA SER A 59 14.55 1.52 10.11
C SER A 59 14.80 0.07 9.70
N SER A 60 14.42 -0.89 10.55
CA SER A 60 14.54 -2.31 10.25
C SER A 60 13.46 -3.14 10.95
N GLY A 61 12.96 -4.16 10.24
CA GLY A 61 11.95 -5.10 10.73
C GLY A 61 10.59 -4.90 10.07
N ASP A 62 9.80 -5.97 10.07
CA ASP A 62 8.54 -6.03 9.33
C ASP A 62 7.44 -5.20 10.00
N ILE A 63 6.59 -4.61 9.20
CA ILE A 63 5.43 -3.84 9.63
C ILE A 63 4.17 -4.58 9.21
N VAL A 64 3.31 -4.89 10.18
CA VAL A 64 2.04 -5.57 9.95
C VAL A 64 0.89 -4.72 10.46
N LEU A 65 -0.02 -4.33 9.57
CA LEU A 65 -1.22 -3.55 9.89
C LEU A 65 -2.47 -4.36 9.54
N LYS A 66 -3.33 -4.69 10.50
CA LYS A 66 -4.54 -5.47 10.24
C LYS A 66 -5.78 -4.82 10.81
N ASN A 67 -6.89 -4.87 10.06
CA ASN A 67 -8.19 -4.35 10.49
C ASN A 67 -8.10 -2.86 10.85
N ILE A 68 -7.62 -2.03 9.91
CA ILE A 68 -7.37 -0.61 10.14
C ILE A 68 -8.50 0.23 9.53
N GLY A 69 -9.19 1.02 10.34
CA GLY A 69 -10.07 2.09 9.86
C GLY A 69 -9.39 3.44 9.99
N GLY A 70 -8.88 3.98 8.87
CA GLY A 70 -8.18 5.26 8.84
C GLY A 70 -7.22 5.38 7.65
N ASP A 71 -6.62 6.55 7.51
CA ASP A 71 -5.54 6.78 6.56
C ASP A 71 -4.22 6.22 7.11
N ILE A 72 -3.47 5.51 6.27
CA ILE A 72 -2.22 4.85 6.61
C ILE A 72 -1.06 5.51 5.86
N GLU A 73 -0.03 5.91 6.60
CA GLU A 73 1.29 6.24 6.08
C GLU A 73 2.33 5.33 6.73
N VAL A 74 2.96 4.48 5.94
CA VAL A 74 3.94 3.49 6.41
C VAL A 74 5.25 3.57 5.64
N GLU A 75 6.36 3.57 6.35
CA GLU A 75 7.69 3.63 5.77
C GLU A 75 8.67 2.70 6.48
N THR A 76 9.46 1.95 5.70
CA THR A 76 10.59 1.18 6.20
C THR A 76 11.83 1.30 5.33
N SER A 77 13.02 1.27 5.94
CA SER A 77 14.26 1.13 5.16
C SER A 77 14.55 -0.33 4.80
N SER A 78 14.26 -1.27 5.69
CA SER A 78 14.49 -2.70 5.46
C SER A 78 13.47 -3.55 6.20
N GLY A 79 12.70 -4.36 5.48
CA GLY A 79 11.66 -5.21 6.03
C GLY A 79 10.37 -5.09 5.22
N ASP A 80 9.47 -6.05 5.39
CA ASP A 80 8.26 -6.12 4.59
C ASP A 80 7.14 -5.27 5.22
N ILE A 81 6.24 -4.77 4.37
CA ILE A 81 5.03 -4.07 4.78
C ILE A 81 3.84 -4.93 4.38
N ASP A 82 3.16 -5.51 5.37
CA ASP A 82 1.94 -6.28 5.20
C ASP A 82 0.75 -5.51 5.75
N THR A 83 -0.25 -5.26 4.92
CA THR A 83 -1.55 -4.73 5.36
C THR A 83 -2.69 -5.66 4.93
N GLU A 84 -3.69 -5.80 5.79
CA GLU A 84 -4.84 -6.69 5.55
C GLU A 84 -6.11 -6.05 6.10
N ASN A 85 -7.18 -6.05 5.31
CA ASN A 85 -8.51 -5.54 5.67
C ASN A 85 -8.44 -4.10 6.21
N SER A 86 -8.01 -3.17 5.36
CA SER A 86 -7.87 -1.75 5.71
C SER A 86 -8.93 -0.92 4.99
N LYS A 87 -9.41 0.13 5.65
CA LYS A 87 -10.39 1.09 5.13
C LYS A 87 -9.83 2.50 5.22
N GLY A 88 -9.86 3.24 4.11
CA GLY A 88 -9.27 4.58 3.99
C GLY A 88 -8.18 4.62 2.93
N THR A 89 -7.29 5.60 3.00
CA THR A 89 -6.20 5.73 2.03
C THR A 89 -4.88 5.20 2.54
N ILE A 90 -4.03 4.69 1.65
CA ILE A 90 -2.70 4.18 2.02
C ILE A 90 -1.57 4.83 1.21
N THR A 91 -0.48 5.14 1.92
CA THR A 91 0.83 5.45 1.37
C THR A 91 1.84 4.50 1.99
N ALA A 92 2.57 3.73 1.18
CA ALA A 92 3.58 2.79 1.67
C ALA A 92 4.91 2.95 0.94
N ARG A 93 6.02 2.97 1.69
CA ARG A 93 7.36 3.12 1.14
C ARG A 93 8.33 2.14 1.78
N ALA A 94 9.07 1.41 0.97
CA ALA A 94 10.18 0.57 1.40
C ALA A 94 11.46 0.94 0.62
N SER A 95 12.63 0.88 1.25
CA SER A 95 13.88 0.89 0.47
C SER A 95 14.22 -0.54 0.02
N SER A 96 14.14 -1.51 0.94
CA SER A 96 14.26 -2.94 0.65
C SER A 96 13.17 -3.70 1.40
N GLY A 97 12.42 -4.55 0.70
CA GLY A 97 11.31 -5.31 1.24
C GLY A 97 10.10 -5.28 0.33
N ASP A 98 9.26 -6.30 0.49
CA ASP A 98 8.02 -6.45 -0.25
C ASP A 98 6.92 -5.60 0.39
N ILE A 99 6.00 -5.10 -0.44
CA ILE A 99 4.82 -4.38 0.02
C ILE A 99 3.59 -5.16 -0.41
N LYS A 100 2.87 -5.70 0.56
CA LYS A 100 1.65 -6.48 0.36
C LYS A 100 0.46 -5.79 1.01
N ILE A 101 -0.55 -5.48 0.21
CA ILE A 101 -1.78 -4.84 0.64
C ILE A 101 -2.94 -5.74 0.20
N LEU A 102 -3.67 -6.30 1.16
CA LEU A 102 -4.79 -7.18 0.92
C LEU A 102 -6.09 -6.56 1.45
N GLU A 103 -7.18 -6.80 0.72
CA GLU A 103 -8.53 -6.41 1.11
C GLU A 103 -8.67 -4.90 1.40
N LEU A 104 -8.04 -4.04 0.59
CA LEU A 104 -8.13 -2.58 0.77
C LEU A 104 -9.46 -2.05 0.25
N ARG A 105 -10.18 -1.29 1.08
CA ARG A 105 -11.39 -0.54 0.71
C ARG A 105 -11.13 0.96 0.87
N GLY A 106 -10.97 1.67 -0.23
CA GLY A 106 -10.63 3.09 -0.20
C GLY A 106 -9.69 3.43 -1.34
N GLY A 107 -8.42 3.71 -1.07
CA GLY A 107 -7.51 3.98 -2.19
C GLY A 107 -6.04 4.04 -1.86
N VAL A 108 -5.23 3.94 -2.91
CA VAL A 108 -3.78 4.08 -2.82
C VAL A 108 -3.39 5.48 -3.25
N ARG A 109 -2.70 6.23 -2.40
CA ARG A 109 -2.05 7.48 -2.82
C ARG A 109 -0.74 7.17 -3.54
N THR A 110 0.13 6.38 -2.91
CA THR A 110 1.44 6.00 -3.49
C THR A 110 2.02 4.77 -2.80
N ILE A 111 2.46 3.78 -3.57
CA ILE A 111 3.26 2.65 -3.12
C ILE A 111 4.61 2.65 -3.82
N ARG A 112 5.72 2.57 -3.07
CA ARG A 112 7.06 2.54 -3.65
C ARG A 112 7.99 1.58 -2.93
N THR A 113 8.75 0.80 -3.71
CA THR A 113 9.92 0.07 -3.20
C THR A 113 11.12 0.21 -4.14
N SER A 114 12.35 0.21 -3.61
CA SER A 114 13.54 0.19 -4.48
C SER A 114 13.96 -1.25 -4.80
N SER A 115 13.73 -2.19 -3.89
CA SER A 115 14.02 -3.61 -4.07
C SER A 115 12.99 -4.44 -3.32
N GLY A 116 12.13 -5.11 -4.07
CA GLY A 116 11.00 -5.88 -3.54
C GLY A 116 9.80 -5.81 -4.48
N ASP A 117 8.88 -6.73 -4.26
CA ASP A 117 7.65 -6.86 -5.03
C ASP A 117 6.53 -6.01 -4.40
N ILE A 118 5.62 -5.53 -5.25
CA ILE A 118 4.40 -4.84 -4.85
C ILE A 118 3.22 -5.72 -5.20
N TRP A 119 2.42 -6.10 -4.21
CA TRP A 119 1.19 -6.86 -4.39
C TRP A 119 0.03 -6.11 -3.72
N VAL A 120 -0.95 -5.65 -4.51
CA VAL A 120 -2.07 -4.86 -4.00
C VAL A 120 -3.39 -5.41 -4.50
N GLU A 121 -4.29 -5.72 -3.57
CA GLU A 121 -5.67 -6.14 -3.84
C GLU A 121 -6.65 -5.08 -3.33
N LEU A 122 -7.39 -4.49 -4.28
CA LEU A 122 -8.42 -3.51 -4.01
C LEU A 122 -9.81 -4.16 -4.07
N GLU A 123 -10.56 -4.06 -2.99
CA GLU A 123 -11.95 -4.55 -2.89
C GLU A 123 -12.95 -3.46 -3.29
N GLU A 124 -12.69 -2.23 -2.87
CA GLU A 124 -13.53 -1.07 -3.15
C GLU A 124 -12.64 0.15 -3.36
N ILE A 125 -13.00 1.02 -4.32
CA ILE A 125 -12.27 2.26 -4.59
C ILE A 125 -13.13 3.46 -4.20
N ASP A 126 -12.61 4.31 -3.33
CA ASP A 126 -13.24 5.58 -2.96
C ASP A 126 -13.26 6.53 -4.16
N LYS A 127 -14.43 7.08 -4.44
CA LYS A 127 -14.68 8.01 -5.55
C LYS A 127 -13.92 9.34 -5.40
N ALA A 128 -13.45 9.66 -4.21
CA ALA A 128 -12.61 10.82 -3.96
C ALA A 128 -11.18 10.67 -4.52
N ILE A 129 -10.76 9.44 -4.87
CA ILE A 129 -9.41 9.16 -5.36
C ILE A 129 -9.37 9.43 -6.87
N SER A 130 -8.53 10.36 -7.28
CA SER A 130 -8.32 10.70 -8.69
C SER A 130 -7.09 10.03 -9.31
N GLU A 131 -6.13 9.61 -8.49
CA GLU A 131 -4.88 8.99 -8.96
C GLU A 131 -4.35 7.94 -7.97
N MET A 132 -3.79 6.85 -8.49
CA MET A 132 -3.00 5.87 -7.75
C MET A 132 -1.64 5.65 -8.42
N SER A 133 -0.57 5.63 -7.64
CA SER A 133 0.80 5.44 -8.15
C SER A 133 1.52 4.28 -7.46
N PHE A 134 2.10 3.39 -8.26
CA PHE A 134 2.86 2.22 -7.80
C PHE A 134 4.20 2.17 -8.53
N GLN A 135 5.30 2.09 -7.78
CA GLN A 135 6.64 2.11 -8.39
C GLN A 135 7.60 1.13 -7.72
N SER A 136 8.24 0.28 -8.52
CA SER A 136 9.35 -0.57 -8.10
C SER A 136 10.58 -0.32 -8.97
N THR A 137 11.76 -0.25 -8.37
CA THR A 137 13.01 -0.19 -9.15
C THR A 137 13.47 -1.61 -9.52
N SER A 138 13.48 -2.53 -8.57
CA SER A 138 13.80 -3.95 -8.79
C SER A 138 12.76 -4.81 -8.09
N GLY A 139 11.84 -5.38 -8.86
CA GLY A 139 10.76 -6.21 -8.37
C GLY A 139 9.50 -6.02 -9.21
N ASP A 140 8.59 -6.98 -9.08
CA ASP A 140 7.36 -7.05 -9.85
C ASP A 140 6.27 -6.20 -9.21
N ILE A 141 5.30 -5.77 -10.01
CA ILE A 141 4.11 -5.07 -9.52
C ILE A 141 2.88 -5.85 -9.96
N SER A 142 2.09 -6.32 -9.00
CA SER A 142 0.80 -6.96 -9.23
C SER A 142 -0.30 -6.13 -8.57
N LEU A 143 -1.18 -5.57 -9.38
CA LEU A 143 -2.35 -4.82 -8.93
C LEU A 143 -3.61 -5.57 -9.34
N PHE A 144 -4.47 -5.87 -8.37
CA PHE A 144 -5.79 -6.47 -8.55
C PHE A 144 -6.84 -5.40 -8.26
N VAL A 145 -7.71 -5.14 -9.23
CA VAL A 145 -8.74 -4.09 -9.14
C VAL A 145 -10.15 -4.69 -9.21
N PRO A 146 -11.19 -3.99 -8.69
CA PRO A 146 -12.57 -4.42 -8.86
C PRO A 146 -12.96 -4.50 -10.35
N SER A 147 -13.77 -5.50 -10.71
CA SER A 147 -14.14 -5.77 -12.11
C SER A 147 -14.96 -4.66 -12.79
N ASP A 148 -15.56 -3.77 -12.01
CA ASP A 148 -16.39 -2.65 -12.45
C ASP A 148 -15.62 -1.32 -12.48
N ILE A 149 -14.29 -1.35 -12.36
CA ILE A 149 -13.46 -0.16 -12.37
C ILE A 149 -13.53 0.58 -13.72
N GLY A 150 -13.72 1.90 -13.64
CA GLY A 150 -13.42 2.84 -14.72
C GLY A 150 -12.08 3.53 -14.44
N ALA A 151 -11.07 3.31 -15.29
CA ALA A 151 -9.73 3.84 -15.08
C ALA A 151 -8.98 4.15 -16.38
N ASP A 152 -8.19 5.21 -16.34
CA ASP A 152 -7.15 5.47 -17.32
C ASP A 152 -5.82 4.94 -16.77
N VAL A 153 -5.07 4.17 -17.57
CA VAL A 153 -3.86 3.48 -17.13
C VAL A 153 -2.62 3.94 -17.88
N ASP A 154 -1.52 4.13 -17.15
CA ASP A 154 -0.17 4.36 -17.66
C ASP A 154 0.79 3.33 -17.04
N ILE A 155 1.09 2.27 -17.78
CA ILE A 155 1.88 1.14 -17.33
C ILE A 155 3.23 1.13 -18.06
N ARG A 156 4.34 1.10 -17.31
CA ARG A 156 5.69 1.15 -17.87
C ARG A 156 6.63 0.19 -17.15
N THR A 157 7.47 -0.52 -17.91
CA THR A 157 8.61 -1.30 -17.40
C THR A 157 9.80 -1.18 -18.33
N THR A 158 11.04 -1.14 -17.81
CA THR A 158 12.23 -1.00 -18.68
C THR A 158 12.70 -2.33 -19.25
N SER A 159 12.82 -3.37 -18.41
CA SER A 159 13.31 -4.70 -18.84
C SER A 159 12.29 -5.83 -18.69
N GLY A 160 11.15 -5.61 -18.04
CA GLY A 160 10.12 -6.63 -17.85
C GLY A 160 9.10 -6.72 -18.97
N ARG A 161 7.97 -7.37 -18.67
CA ARG A 161 6.77 -7.49 -19.49
C ARG A 161 5.58 -6.86 -18.79
N ILE A 162 4.62 -6.41 -19.60
CA ILE A 162 3.33 -5.96 -19.13
C ILE A 162 2.30 -7.05 -19.46
N SER A 163 1.48 -7.43 -18.49
CA SER A 163 0.38 -8.37 -18.64
C SER A 163 -0.90 -7.80 -18.03
N THR A 164 -2.04 -8.08 -18.64
CA THR A 164 -3.33 -7.73 -18.06
C THR A 164 -4.41 -8.75 -18.41
N ASP A 165 -5.31 -8.99 -17.46
CA ASP A 165 -6.50 -9.82 -17.66
C ASP A 165 -7.75 -8.96 -17.99
N LEU A 166 -7.59 -7.63 -18.02
CA LEU A 166 -8.66 -6.66 -18.26
C LEU A 166 -8.72 -6.22 -19.72
N ALA A 167 -9.92 -5.93 -20.21
CA ALA A 167 -10.13 -5.39 -21.54
C ALA A 167 -9.72 -3.90 -21.58
N ILE A 168 -8.54 -3.62 -22.15
CA ILE A 168 -8.01 -2.25 -22.30
C ILE A 168 -8.30 -1.74 -23.71
N THR A 169 -8.96 -0.58 -23.79
CA THR A 169 -9.01 0.23 -25.02
C THR A 169 -7.74 1.05 -25.07
N VAL A 170 -6.86 0.77 -26.04
CA VAL A 170 -5.60 1.50 -26.20
C VAL A 170 -5.88 2.86 -26.84
N GLU A 171 -5.61 3.94 -26.12
CA GLU A 171 -5.79 5.32 -26.60
C GLU A 171 -4.45 6.05 -26.84
N GLY A 172 -3.33 5.41 -26.52
CA GLY A 172 -1.99 5.98 -26.67
C GLY A 172 -0.98 4.95 -27.18
N THR A 173 0.17 4.87 -26.49
CA THR A 173 1.24 3.95 -26.87
C THR A 173 0.95 2.54 -26.37
N MET A 174 1.06 1.56 -27.25
CA MET A 174 1.19 0.15 -26.90
C MET A 174 2.48 -0.40 -27.50
N GLY A 175 3.42 -0.72 -26.61
CA GLY A 175 4.68 -1.35 -26.94
C GLY A 175 4.94 -2.55 -26.04
N ARG A 176 6.08 -3.21 -26.23
CA ARG A 176 6.50 -4.34 -25.38
C ARG A 176 6.59 -4.00 -23.89
N ASN A 177 6.85 -2.72 -23.59
CA ASN A 177 7.33 -2.21 -22.31
C ASN A 177 6.54 -0.99 -21.81
N GLU A 178 5.52 -0.56 -22.55
CA GLU A 178 4.66 0.56 -22.23
C GLU A 178 3.24 0.28 -22.72
N LEU A 179 2.25 0.60 -21.90
CA LEU A 179 0.84 0.47 -22.22
C LEU A 179 0.07 1.67 -21.66
N GLN A 180 -0.62 2.39 -22.55
CA GLN A 180 -1.52 3.47 -22.20
C GLN A 180 -2.90 3.22 -22.79
N GLY A 181 -3.93 3.38 -21.98
CA GLY A 181 -5.31 3.17 -22.41
C GLY A 181 -6.30 3.29 -21.27
N THR A 182 -7.52 2.83 -21.53
CA THR A 182 -8.66 2.98 -20.61
C THR A 182 -9.33 1.63 -20.39
N ILE A 183 -9.79 1.39 -19.16
CA ILE A 183 -10.51 0.19 -18.69
C ILE A 183 -11.87 0.65 -18.19
N GLY A 184 -12.97 0.04 -18.66
CA GLY A 184 -14.32 0.30 -18.13
C GLY A 184 -14.85 1.74 -18.31
N GLY A 185 -14.11 2.61 -19.00
CA GLY A 185 -14.42 4.04 -19.17
C GLY A 185 -13.47 4.95 -18.37
N SER A 186 -13.62 6.27 -18.53
CA SER A 186 -12.79 7.23 -17.80
C SER A 186 -13.15 7.25 -16.31
N GLY A 187 -12.14 7.35 -15.44
CA GLY A 187 -12.35 7.46 -14.01
C GLY A 187 -11.07 7.81 -13.28
N ILE A 188 -10.55 6.87 -12.51
CA ILE A 188 -9.31 7.04 -11.75
C ILE A 188 -8.08 6.89 -12.66
N PHE A 189 -7.04 7.67 -12.43
CA PHE A 189 -5.77 7.49 -13.14
C PHE A 189 -4.86 6.50 -12.39
N ILE A 190 -4.44 5.41 -13.02
CA ILE A 190 -3.59 4.38 -12.42
C ILE A 190 -2.24 4.37 -13.11
N LYS A 191 -1.19 4.62 -12.33
CA LYS A 191 0.19 4.64 -12.81
C LYS A 191 0.99 3.51 -12.19
N LEU A 192 1.47 2.60 -13.04
CA LEU A 192 2.28 1.45 -12.65
C LEU A 192 3.66 1.57 -13.32
N LYS A 193 4.73 1.66 -12.54
CA LYS A 193 6.09 1.80 -13.08
C LYS A 193 7.09 0.85 -12.43
N ALA A 194 7.57 -0.13 -13.20
CA ALA A 194 8.74 -0.92 -12.83
C ALA A 194 9.99 -0.43 -13.60
N THR A 195 11.19 -0.61 -13.04
CA THR A 195 12.43 -0.51 -13.84
C THR A 195 12.88 -1.90 -14.27
N SER A 196 13.14 -2.78 -13.32
CA SER A 196 13.44 -4.20 -13.54
C SER A 196 12.42 -5.07 -12.84
N GLY A 197 11.41 -5.52 -13.60
CA GLY A 197 10.33 -6.36 -13.10
C GLY A 197 9.14 -6.35 -14.05
N ASP A 198 8.34 -7.40 -13.97
CA ASP A 198 7.09 -7.54 -14.71
C ASP A 198 5.98 -6.72 -14.01
N VAL A 199 5.04 -6.24 -14.80
CA VAL A 199 3.89 -5.49 -14.31
C VAL A 199 2.61 -6.18 -14.74
N SER A 200 1.81 -6.59 -13.76
CA SER A 200 0.54 -7.27 -13.94
C SER A 200 -0.60 -6.40 -13.41
N LEU A 201 -1.59 -6.16 -14.26
CA LEU A 201 -2.85 -5.51 -13.88
C LEU A 201 -4.00 -6.50 -14.09
N ARG A 202 -4.68 -6.90 -13.01
CA ARG A 202 -5.65 -7.97 -13.01
C ARG A 202 -7.01 -7.50 -12.50
#